data_AF-A0A7K6ZP03-F1
#
_entry.id   AF-A0A7K6ZP03-F1
#
_cell.length_a   1.000
_cell.length_b   1.000
_cell.length_c   1.000
_cell.angle_alpha   90.00
_cell.angle_beta   90.00
_cell.angle_gamma   90.00
#
_symmetry.space_group_name_H-M   'P 1'
#
loop_
_entity.id
_entity.type
_entity.pdbx_description
1 polymer ?
#
loop_
_entity_poly.entity_id
_entity_poly.type
_entity_poly.pdbx_seq_one_letter_code
_entity_poly.pdbx_strand_id
1 'polypeptide(L)'
;DDTKRSWTKDASTGVHYQINLESTLTWHQARNSCQQQNAELLSITEREEQIYIEELIKKYNFAFWIGLNGLNFNSGWQWAGGRPFRYLNWAPGSPFSAPGKICGVMSPSKNAKWENQACNHRLSYICEKRNFSSKADLPMEKLRPIKCTDGWQPYAGHCYTIQREPKVWKDALTSCKRQDGDLASVHNVAELSFLVSQLGYKPTEELWLGLNDLKAHFYFEWSDGTPVTFTTWQRGQPTYPSGLENCVVMKGQDGYWATDICDKKLGYICKKESSSLSSEEETIKDPGCQTGWRRHGLHCYLVGSAFLTFSDANMTCEQNKAYLTTVENRNEQAFLISLTGLRHEKYFWIGLSDLEEHGTFRWTSGPLLFTHWNTDMPGKERGCVAMRTGVAAGLWDVVSCEERANFLCKQLVEEAPSRAPTTTCTAGWDMAPRVGTCLKFFVRMGNEKKTWFEAEEFCREIGGNLVTIKTREDQILIWQLASAKGLNTQAFWIGLFHLNPDDGYTWIDGSPATYEYWDEDEPNNYQGTEQCVMFNKSPQMRWNDLNCEYSLNWICEAEKGTITSPFNLKYKVTDDGWFIYGDKQYYFSSENVHMEKAREICKKSFADLVVIENESERKFLWKYVS
;
A
#
# COMPACT_ATOMS: atom_id res chain seq x y z
N ASP A 1 45.46 -5.11 -8.42
CA ASP A 1 45.06 -6.30 -7.67
C ASP A 1 43.54 -6.38 -7.72
N ASP A 2 43.00 -7.48 -8.27
CA ASP A 2 41.59 -7.68 -8.64
C ASP A 2 40.60 -7.48 -7.47
N THR A 3 40.18 -6.25 -7.16
CA THR A 3 39.09 -5.93 -6.22
C THR A 3 37.75 -6.26 -6.87
N LYS A 4 37.49 -7.57 -6.96
CA LYS A 4 36.40 -8.20 -7.68
C LYS A 4 35.02 -7.72 -7.21
N ARG A 5 34.23 -7.26 -8.19
CA ARG A 5 32.76 -7.43 -8.26
C ARG A 5 32.37 -8.92 -8.24
N SER A 6 32.81 -9.69 -7.25
CA SER A 6 32.52 -11.11 -7.14
C SER A 6 31.32 -11.34 -6.26
N TRP A 7 30.31 -11.98 -6.84
CA TRP A 7 29.22 -12.61 -6.12
C TRP A 7 29.78 -13.66 -5.15
N THR A 8 29.42 -13.56 -3.87
CA THR A 8 29.74 -14.55 -2.84
C THR A 8 28.55 -15.49 -2.71
N LYS A 9 28.78 -16.79 -2.88
CA LYS A 9 27.73 -17.80 -2.77
C LYS A 9 27.65 -18.32 -1.33
N ASP A 10 26.46 -18.30 -0.74
CA ASP A 10 26.17 -19.10 0.43
C ASP A 10 26.03 -20.57 0.00
N ALA A 11 26.93 -21.42 0.51
CA ALA A 11 26.96 -22.83 0.15
C ALA A 11 25.73 -23.60 0.65
N SER A 12 25.05 -23.11 1.69
CA SER A 12 23.90 -23.78 2.31
C SER A 12 22.60 -23.52 1.54
N THR A 13 22.36 -22.26 1.15
CA THR A 13 21.13 -21.85 0.46
C THR A 13 21.30 -21.77 -1.07
N GLY A 14 22.54 -21.69 -1.56
CA GLY A 14 22.86 -21.47 -2.97
C GLY A 14 22.63 -20.03 -3.45
N VAL A 15 22.26 -19.12 -2.54
CA VAL A 15 22.03 -17.70 -2.82
C VAL A 15 23.37 -16.99 -3.03
N HIS A 16 23.40 -16.04 -3.97
CA HIS A 16 24.58 -15.24 -4.25
C HIS A 16 24.36 -13.82 -3.76
N TYR A 17 25.36 -13.26 -3.07
CA TYR A 17 25.33 -11.89 -2.55
C TYR A 17 26.48 -11.06 -3.12
N GLN A 18 26.21 -9.79 -3.41
CA GLN A 18 27.20 -8.83 -3.89
C GLN A 18 27.17 -7.59 -2.99
N ILE A 19 28.30 -7.31 -2.33
CA ILE A 19 28.46 -6.11 -1.50
C ILE A 19 29.08 -5.01 -2.36
N ASN A 20 28.32 -3.95 -2.63
CA ASN A 20 28.74 -2.86 -3.51
C ASN A 20 29.28 -1.69 -2.68
N LEU A 21 30.62 -1.56 -2.68
CA LEU A 21 31.36 -0.59 -1.86
C LEU A 21 31.84 0.63 -2.64
N GLU A 22 32.04 0.48 -3.96
CA GLU A 22 32.67 1.49 -4.83
C GLU A 22 31.72 2.60 -5.26
N SER A 23 30.44 2.51 -4.92
CA SER A 23 29.42 3.50 -5.30
C SER A 23 28.42 3.67 -4.16
N THR A 24 28.14 4.92 -3.83
CA THR A 24 27.07 5.30 -2.91
C THR A 24 25.89 5.80 -3.72
N LEU A 25 24.76 5.11 -3.62
CA LEU A 25 23.57 5.33 -4.42
C LEU A 25 22.35 5.60 -3.52
N THR A 26 21.34 6.28 -4.07
CA THR A 26 20.02 6.33 -3.42
C THR A 26 19.39 4.94 -3.40
N TRP A 27 18.38 4.72 -2.57
CA TRP A 27 17.73 3.40 -2.48
C TRP A 27 17.21 2.94 -3.85
N HIS A 28 16.54 3.83 -4.59
CA HIS A 28 16.02 3.54 -5.94
C HIS A 28 17.14 3.23 -6.94
N GLN A 29 18.22 4.03 -6.94
CA GLN A 29 19.38 3.79 -7.80
C GLN A 29 20.08 2.47 -7.47
N ALA A 30 20.22 2.15 -6.18
CA ALA A 30 20.81 0.89 -5.71
C ALA A 30 19.97 -0.32 -6.17
N ARG A 31 18.64 -0.21 -6.05
CA ARG A 31 17.70 -1.22 -6.57
C ARG A 31 17.87 -1.44 -8.08
N ASN A 32 17.84 -0.36 -8.85
CA ASN A 32 18.02 -0.42 -10.30
C ASN A 32 19.37 -1.07 -10.67
N SER A 33 20.44 -0.77 -9.92
CA SER A 33 21.75 -1.39 -10.12
C SER A 33 21.77 -2.90 -9.87
N CYS A 34 21.02 -3.38 -8.86
CA CYS A 34 20.84 -4.82 -8.64
C CYS A 34 20.00 -5.46 -9.76
N GLN A 35 18.90 -4.82 -10.15
CA GLN A 35 17.99 -5.32 -11.19
C GLN A 35 18.66 -5.47 -12.56
N GLN A 36 19.54 -4.54 -12.94
CA GLN A 36 20.36 -4.63 -14.16
C GLN A 36 21.27 -5.88 -14.20
N GLN A 37 21.51 -6.53 -13.06
CA GLN A 37 22.31 -7.75 -12.94
C GLN A 37 21.46 -9.03 -12.79
N ASN A 38 20.15 -8.94 -13.04
CA ASN A 38 19.15 -9.98 -12.73
C ASN A 38 19.22 -10.41 -11.25
N ALA A 39 19.28 -9.42 -10.37
CA ALA A 39 19.31 -9.55 -8.93
C ALA A 39 18.29 -8.55 -8.33
N GLU A 40 18.12 -8.57 -7.02
CA GLU A 40 17.32 -7.59 -6.29
C GLU A 40 18.12 -7.08 -5.08
N LEU A 41 17.70 -5.98 -4.44
CA LEU A 41 18.25 -5.60 -3.14
C LEU A 41 18.04 -6.72 -2.12
N LEU A 42 19.00 -6.86 -1.19
CA LEU A 42 19.01 -7.89 -0.16
C LEU A 42 17.67 -7.97 0.59
N SER A 43 17.11 -9.16 0.65
CA SER A 43 15.97 -9.49 1.50
C SER A 43 16.38 -10.51 2.56
N ILE A 44 15.93 -10.33 3.80
CA ILE A 44 16.24 -11.27 4.89
C ILE A 44 14.92 -11.78 5.47
N THR A 45 14.56 -13.01 5.15
CA THR A 45 13.30 -13.62 5.65
C THR A 45 13.53 -14.72 6.68
N GLU A 46 14.78 -15.14 6.89
CA GLU A 46 15.17 -16.23 7.77
C GLU A 46 16.31 -15.80 8.71
N ARG A 47 16.40 -16.40 9.91
CA ARG A 47 17.44 -16.05 10.91
C ARG A 47 18.83 -16.46 10.43
N GLU A 48 18.93 -17.59 9.75
CA GLU A 48 20.18 -18.14 9.23
C GLU A 48 20.77 -17.21 8.16
N GLU A 49 19.91 -16.64 7.31
CA GLU A 49 20.30 -15.63 6.32
C GLU A 49 20.83 -14.35 7.00
N GLN A 50 20.20 -13.90 8.09
CA GLN A 50 20.70 -12.77 8.88
C GLN A 50 22.11 -13.03 9.44
N ILE A 51 22.35 -14.21 10.02
CA ILE A 51 23.65 -14.59 10.61
C ILE A 51 24.73 -14.63 9.52
N TYR A 52 24.43 -15.23 8.38
CA TYR A 52 25.37 -15.30 7.26
C TYR A 52 25.76 -13.91 6.76
N ILE A 53 24.77 -13.03 6.58
CA ILE A 53 25.01 -11.66 6.13
C ILE A 53 25.79 -10.84 7.17
N GLU A 54 25.47 -10.98 8.45
CA GLU A 54 26.21 -10.34 9.55
C GLU A 54 27.69 -10.70 9.49
N GLU A 55 28.02 -11.98 9.33
CA GLU A 55 29.39 -12.46 9.18
C GLU A 55 30.08 -11.90 7.94
N LEU A 56 29.35 -11.76 6.83
CA LEU A 56 29.88 -11.23 5.57
C LEU A 56 30.24 -9.74 5.67
N ILE A 57 29.48 -8.97 6.45
CA ILE A 57 29.65 -7.51 6.57
C ILE A 57 30.37 -7.06 7.85
N LYS A 58 30.69 -7.97 8.77
CA LYS A 58 31.25 -7.65 10.11
C LYS A 58 32.49 -6.75 10.12
N LYS A 59 33.27 -6.76 9.04
CA LYS A 59 34.51 -5.97 8.90
C LYS A 59 34.26 -4.50 8.55
N TYR A 60 33.04 -4.14 8.18
CA TYR A 60 32.66 -2.78 7.82
C TYR A 60 32.05 -2.04 9.02
N ASN A 61 32.09 -0.71 9.01
CA ASN A 61 31.58 0.13 10.09
C ASN A 61 30.51 1.14 9.64
N PHE A 62 30.03 1.03 8.39
CA PHE A 62 29.01 1.88 7.79
C PHE A 62 27.78 1.07 7.37
N ALA A 63 26.64 1.76 7.21
CA ALA A 63 25.37 1.14 6.88
C ALA A 63 25.24 0.80 5.38
N PHE A 64 24.42 -0.21 5.09
CA PHE A 64 24.10 -0.67 3.74
C PHE A 64 22.61 -0.54 3.46
N TRP A 65 22.24 -0.11 2.24
CA TRP A 65 20.89 -0.30 1.74
C TRP A 65 20.56 -1.80 1.63
N ILE A 66 19.35 -2.13 2.07
CA ILE A 66 18.69 -3.42 1.91
C ILE A 66 17.33 -3.21 1.24
N GLY A 67 16.68 -4.28 0.78
CA GLY A 67 15.41 -4.19 0.04
C GLY A 67 14.19 -3.80 0.87
N LEU A 68 14.35 -3.65 2.19
CA LEU A 68 13.25 -3.33 3.10
C LEU A 68 12.76 -1.89 2.85
N ASN A 69 11.47 -1.71 2.65
CA ASN A 69 10.89 -0.41 2.34
C ASN A 69 9.41 -0.32 2.76
N GLY A 70 8.91 0.91 2.88
CA GLY A 70 7.50 1.25 3.07
C GLY A 70 7.01 2.21 1.98
N LEU A 71 7.40 1.94 0.73
CA LEU A 71 7.13 2.82 -0.42
C LEU A 71 5.68 2.71 -0.91
N ASN A 72 5.04 1.56 -0.71
CA ASN A 72 3.61 1.43 -0.97
C ASN A 72 2.84 2.15 0.16
N PHE A 73 2.25 3.29 -0.19
CA PHE A 73 1.60 4.19 0.75
C PHE A 73 0.41 3.56 1.50
N ASN A 74 -0.26 2.57 0.89
CA ASN A 74 -1.43 1.92 1.48
C ASN A 74 -1.05 0.73 2.39
N SER A 75 0.17 0.20 2.26
CA SER A 75 0.66 -0.94 3.04
C SER A 75 1.78 -0.56 4.00
N GLY A 76 2.19 -1.54 4.80
CA GLY A 76 3.31 -1.46 5.74
C GLY A 76 4.65 -1.83 5.11
N TRP A 77 5.57 -2.24 5.97
CA TRP A 77 6.91 -2.65 5.56
C TRP A 77 6.89 -3.91 4.69
N GLN A 78 7.67 -3.89 3.61
CA GLN A 78 7.79 -4.96 2.63
C GLN A 78 9.22 -5.07 2.09
N TRP A 79 9.56 -6.23 1.54
CA TRP A 79 10.82 -6.40 0.81
C TRP A 79 10.64 -6.11 -0.68
N ALA A 80 11.62 -5.42 -1.27
CA ALA A 80 11.77 -5.36 -2.72
C ALA A 80 11.82 -6.77 -3.32
N GLY A 81 11.17 -6.96 -4.47
CA GLY A 81 11.04 -8.28 -5.10
C GLY A 81 9.98 -9.20 -4.48
N GLY A 82 9.15 -8.69 -3.56
CA GLY A 82 7.93 -9.37 -3.09
C GLY A 82 8.16 -10.52 -2.09
N ARG A 83 9.35 -10.63 -1.50
CA ARG A 83 9.60 -11.61 -0.43
C ARG A 83 8.80 -11.24 0.84
N PRO A 84 8.29 -12.22 1.59
CA PRO A 84 7.44 -11.97 2.75
C PRO A 84 8.21 -11.30 3.90
N PHE A 85 7.67 -10.23 4.44
CA PHE A 85 8.20 -9.55 5.62
C PHE A 85 7.76 -10.26 6.90
N ARG A 86 8.33 -11.45 7.13
CA ARG A 86 7.97 -12.37 8.24
C ARG A 86 8.98 -12.42 9.38
N TYR A 87 10.22 -12.01 9.14
CA TYR A 87 11.31 -11.99 10.12
C TYR A 87 11.72 -10.55 10.38
N LEU A 88 11.98 -10.24 11.65
CA LEU A 88 12.27 -8.88 12.08
C LEU A 88 13.51 -8.78 12.93
N ASN A 89 14.37 -7.82 12.56
CA ASN A 89 15.61 -7.53 13.27
C ASN A 89 15.86 -6.02 13.41
N TRP A 90 14.81 -5.25 13.72
CA TRP A 90 14.93 -3.82 13.95
C TRP A 90 15.90 -3.49 15.11
N ALA A 91 16.61 -2.37 14.97
CA ALA A 91 17.36 -1.75 16.05
C ALA A 91 16.41 -1.16 17.10
N PRO A 92 16.84 -1.05 18.37
CA PRO A 92 16.05 -0.36 19.39
C PRO A 92 15.64 1.05 18.93
N GLY A 93 14.34 1.37 19.03
CA GLY A 93 13.77 2.63 18.55
C GLY A 93 13.50 2.71 17.05
N SER A 94 13.83 1.67 16.28
CA SER A 94 13.45 1.53 14.88
C SER A 94 12.26 0.55 14.71
N PRO A 95 11.40 0.73 13.70
CA PRO A 95 11.42 1.84 12.75
C PRO A 95 11.03 3.18 13.42
N PHE A 96 11.81 4.22 13.15
CA PHE A 96 11.54 5.60 13.55
C PHE A 96 10.24 6.07 12.89
N SER A 97 9.37 6.70 13.66
CA SER A 97 8.07 7.20 13.19
C SER A 97 8.14 8.55 12.47
N ALA A 98 9.34 8.99 12.07
CA ALA A 98 9.53 10.25 11.35
C ALA A 98 9.01 10.14 9.91
N PRO A 99 8.21 11.12 9.42
CA PRO A 99 7.76 11.16 8.03
C PRO A 99 8.94 11.08 7.04
N GLY A 100 8.74 10.40 5.91
CA GLY A 100 9.75 10.26 4.84
C GLY A 100 10.86 9.23 5.07
N LYS A 101 11.03 8.70 6.29
CA LYS A 101 11.99 7.62 6.56
C LYS A 101 11.40 6.24 6.25
N ILE A 102 11.26 5.95 4.96
CA ILE A 102 10.55 4.75 4.46
C ILE A 102 11.46 3.73 3.76
N CYS A 103 12.78 3.88 3.83
CA CYS A 103 13.73 2.90 3.28
C CYS A 103 14.61 2.29 4.38
N GLY A 104 14.80 0.98 4.34
CA GLY A 104 15.54 0.22 5.34
C GLY A 104 17.04 0.15 5.05
N VAL A 105 17.84 0.31 6.11
CA VAL A 105 19.28 0.10 6.12
C VAL A 105 19.64 -0.96 7.14
N MET A 106 20.76 -1.63 6.92
CA MET A 106 21.38 -2.53 7.89
C MET A 106 22.74 -1.98 8.29
N SER A 107 22.99 -1.89 9.60
CA SER A 107 24.25 -1.33 10.11
C SER A 107 25.07 -2.37 10.89
N PRO A 108 26.28 -2.75 10.43
CA PRO A 108 27.18 -3.62 11.19
C PRO A 108 27.55 -3.05 12.56
N SER A 109 27.67 -1.72 12.68
CA SER A 109 27.99 -1.05 13.96
C SER A 109 26.87 -1.15 15.01
N LYS A 110 25.69 -1.63 14.60
CA LYS A 110 24.55 -1.94 15.48
C LYS A 110 24.20 -3.42 15.46
N ASN A 111 25.21 -4.29 15.38
CA ASN A 111 25.06 -5.75 15.33
C ASN A 111 24.16 -6.20 14.16
N ALA A 112 24.40 -5.63 12.98
CA ALA A 112 23.64 -5.89 11.76
C ALA A 112 22.11 -5.74 11.90
N LYS A 113 21.64 -4.93 12.86
CA LYS A 113 20.22 -4.59 13.02
C LYS A 113 19.76 -3.58 11.97
N TRP A 114 18.45 -3.55 11.76
CA TRP A 114 17.81 -2.72 10.75
C TRP A 114 17.35 -1.39 11.31
N GLU A 115 17.46 -0.34 10.50
CA GLU A 115 16.93 1.00 10.78
C GLU A 115 16.25 1.53 9.53
N ASN A 116 15.41 2.55 9.66
CA ASN A 116 14.81 3.25 8.53
C ASN A 116 15.40 4.65 8.36
N GLN A 117 15.60 5.04 7.10
CA GLN A 117 16.18 6.30 6.65
C GLN A 117 15.41 6.85 5.46
N ALA A 118 15.66 8.12 5.13
CA ALA A 118 15.12 8.72 3.91
C ALA A 118 15.80 8.11 2.68
N CYS A 119 15.00 7.75 1.67
CA CYS A 119 15.43 6.96 0.52
C CYS A 119 16.46 7.66 -0.39
N ASN A 120 16.59 8.98 -0.27
CA ASN A 120 17.50 9.81 -1.05
C ASN A 120 18.94 9.86 -0.49
N HIS A 121 19.20 9.27 0.69
CA HIS A 121 20.56 9.13 1.20
C HIS A 121 21.40 8.27 0.25
N ARG A 122 22.67 8.64 0.07
CA ARG A 122 23.60 7.86 -0.76
C ARG A 122 24.42 6.92 0.11
N LEU A 123 24.16 5.62 0.02
CA LEU A 123 24.83 4.58 0.81
C LEU A 123 25.35 3.46 -0.09
N SER A 124 26.31 2.69 0.43
CA SER A 124 26.65 1.37 -0.12
C SER A 124 25.45 0.42 0.01
N TYR A 125 25.42 -0.65 -0.79
CA TYR A 125 24.23 -1.51 -0.87
C TYR A 125 24.60 -2.96 -1.11
N ILE A 126 23.66 -3.87 -0.82
CA ILE A 126 23.85 -5.31 -1.01
C ILE A 126 22.82 -5.82 -2.00
N CYS A 127 23.28 -6.43 -3.08
CA CYS A 127 22.43 -7.16 -4.02
C CYS A 127 22.39 -8.65 -3.66
N GLU A 128 21.24 -9.27 -3.89
CA GLU A 128 20.98 -10.68 -3.71
C GLU A 128 20.49 -11.27 -5.04
N LYS A 129 21.10 -12.38 -5.44
CA LYS A 129 20.72 -13.15 -6.63
C LYS A 129 20.44 -14.58 -6.24
N ARG A 130 19.20 -14.99 -6.45
CA ARG A 130 18.77 -16.37 -6.29
C ARG A 130 18.69 -17.02 -7.65
N ASN A 131 19.29 -18.21 -7.80
CA ASN A 131 18.96 -19.06 -8.92
C ASN A 131 17.56 -19.58 -8.63
N PHE A 132 16.55 -18.96 -9.25
CA PHE A 132 15.24 -19.57 -9.38
C PHE A 132 15.45 -20.84 -10.21
N SER A 133 15.79 -21.96 -9.56
CA SER A 133 15.45 -23.27 -10.11
C SER A 133 13.97 -23.19 -10.34
N SER A 134 13.59 -23.12 -11.63
CA SER A 134 12.25 -23.27 -12.21
C SER A 134 11.13 -22.91 -11.25
N LYS A 135 10.36 -21.85 -11.59
CA LYS A 135 8.95 -21.66 -11.18
C LYS A 135 8.48 -22.96 -10.55
N ALA A 136 8.37 -23.00 -9.22
CA ALA A 136 7.68 -24.12 -8.61
C ALA A 136 6.30 -24.00 -9.25
N ASP A 137 6.07 -24.82 -10.28
CA ASP A 137 4.77 -25.04 -10.84
C ASP A 137 3.98 -25.49 -9.61
N LEU A 138 3.24 -24.55 -9.02
CA LEU A 138 2.23 -24.88 -8.05
C LEU A 138 1.49 -26.05 -8.68
N PRO A 139 1.42 -27.21 -8.01
CA PRO A 139 0.83 -28.39 -8.59
C PRO A 139 -0.49 -27.98 -9.21
N MET A 140 -0.58 -28.25 -10.51
CA MET A 140 -1.66 -27.84 -11.38
C MET A 140 -2.95 -28.54 -10.93
N GLU A 141 -3.54 -28.09 -9.83
CA GLU A 141 -4.91 -28.39 -9.53
C GLU A 141 -5.72 -27.57 -10.50
N LYS A 142 -6.09 -28.22 -11.62
CA LYS A 142 -7.27 -27.86 -12.39
C LYS A 142 -8.30 -27.32 -11.40
N LEU A 143 -8.80 -26.10 -11.60
CA LEU A 143 -9.93 -25.56 -10.84
C LEU A 143 -11.11 -26.53 -11.00
N ARG A 144 -11.13 -27.59 -10.19
CA ARG A 144 -12.22 -28.55 -10.12
C ARG A 144 -13.24 -27.95 -9.16
N PRO A 145 -14.54 -28.15 -9.39
CA PRO A 145 -15.56 -27.74 -8.44
C PRO A 145 -15.24 -28.34 -7.07
N ILE A 146 -15.13 -27.48 -6.05
CA ILE A 146 -14.84 -27.86 -4.68
C ILE A 146 -16.15 -27.83 -3.92
N LYS A 147 -16.48 -28.94 -3.26
CA LYS A 147 -17.62 -29.02 -2.37
C LYS A 147 -17.16 -28.79 -0.94
N CYS A 148 -17.68 -27.74 -0.32
CA CYS A 148 -17.51 -27.46 1.10
C CYS A 148 -18.77 -27.84 1.87
N THR A 149 -18.62 -28.13 3.16
CA THR A 149 -19.76 -28.31 4.07
C THR A 149 -20.57 -27.02 4.18
N ASP A 150 -21.88 -27.13 4.44
CA ASP A 150 -22.77 -25.97 4.60
C ASP A 150 -22.16 -24.90 5.54
N GLY A 151 -22.17 -23.64 5.10
CA GLY A 151 -21.57 -22.50 5.83
C GLY A 151 -20.08 -22.25 5.56
N TRP A 152 -19.44 -23.04 4.70
CA TRP A 152 -18.07 -22.83 4.25
C TRP A 152 -18.03 -22.45 2.77
N GLN A 153 -17.19 -21.48 2.42
CA GLN A 153 -17.03 -20.97 1.06
C GLN A 153 -15.80 -21.61 0.40
N PRO A 154 -15.94 -22.23 -0.77
CA PRO A 154 -14.82 -22.83 -1.50
C PRO A 154 -13.96 -21.77 -2.20
N TYR A 155 -12.64 -21.92 -2.11
CA TYR A 155 -11.69 -21.16 -2.92
C TYR A 155 -10.36 -21.91 -3.08
N ALA A 156 -9.87 -22.04 -4.31
CA ALA A 156 -8.55 -22.57 -4.66
C ALA A 156 -8.10 -23.82 -3.85
N GLY A 157 -8.91 -24.87 -3.86
CA GLY A 157 -8.65 -26.16 -3.18
C GLY A 157 -9.14 -26.25 -1.74
N HIS A 158 -9.48 -25.11 -1.13
CA HIS A 158 -9.75 -24.99 0.30
C HIS A 158 -11.18 -24.50 0.58
N CYS A 159 -11.60 -24.65 1.82
CA CYS A 159 -12.87 -24.15 2.35
C CYS A 159 -12.59 -23.13 3.45
N TYR A 160 -13.29 -22.00 3.43
CA TYR A 160 -13.13 -20.90 4.40
C TYR A 160 -14.44 -20.54 5.10
N THR A 161 -14.37 -20.06 6.33
CA THR A 161 -15.53 -19.50 7.02
C THR A 161 -15.13 -18.43 8.04
N ILE A 162 -15.97 -17.42 8.24
CA ILE A 162 -15.79 -16.38 9.26
C ILE A 162 -16.61 -16.75 10.50
N GLN A 163 -15.93 -16.84 11.63
CA GLN A 163 -16.53 -17.02 12.94
C GLN A 163 -16.57 -15.67 13.67
N ARG A 164 -17.78 -15.14 13.88
CA ARG A 164 -17.98 -13.82 14.51
C ARG A 164 -18.09 -13.86 16.03
N GLU A 165 -18.13 -15.05 16.63
CA GLU A 165 -18.10 -15.20 18.08
C GLU A 165 -16.70 -14.82 18.60
N PRO A 166 -16.53 -13.75 19.41
CA PRO A 166 -15.21 -13.28 19.78
C PRO A 166 -14.46 -14.27 20.68
N LYS A 167 -13.25 -14.67 20.28
CA LYS A 167 -12.36 -15.55 21.04
C LYS A 167 -10.94 -14.99 21.06
N VAL A 168 -10.17 -15.36 22.09
CA VAL A 168 -8.73 -15.12 22.11
C VAL A 168 -8.07 -16.03 21.07
N TRP A 169 -6.88 -15.68 20.57
CA TRP A 169 -6.29 -16.34 19.41
C TRP A 169 -6.15 -17.87 19.59
N LYS A 170 -5.71 -18.32 20.77
CA LYS A 170 -5.54 -19.75 21.08
C LYS A 170 -6.87 -20.53 21.10
N ASP A 171 -7.94 -19.89 21.60
CA ASP A 171 -9.28 -20.48 21.62
C ASP A 171 -9.91 -20.48 20.22
N ALA A 172 -9.64 -19.45 19.42
CA ALA A 172 -10.02 -19.38 18.01
C ALA A 172 -9.36 -20.51 17.20
N LEU A 173 -8.05 -20.73 17.40
CA LEU A 173 -7.31 -21.86 16.82
C LEU A 173 -7.95 -23.20 17.21
N THR A 174 -8.21 -23.41 18.50
CA THR A 174 -8.85 -24.63 18.99
C THR A 174 -10.25 -24.82 18.37
N SER A 175 -10.99 -23.73 18.16
CA SER A 175 -12.30 -23.75 17.51
C SER A 175 -12.22 -24.18 16.04
N CYS A 176 -11.26 -23.67 15.27
CA CYS A 176 -11.04 -24.09 13.89
C CYS A 176 -10.59 -25.57 13.82
N LYS A 177 -9.70 -26.00 14.73
CA LYS A 177 -9.24 -27.39 14.83
C LYS A 177 -10.37 -28.38 15.10
N ARG A 178 -11.40 -27.99 15.87
CA ARG A 178 -12.60 -28.81 16.11
C ARG A 178 -13.48 -28.99 14.87
N GLN A 179 -13.29 -28.17 13.84
CA GLN A 179 -14.00 -28.25 12.56
C GLN A 179 -13.11 -28.82 11.44
N ASP A 180 -12.09 -29.60 11.82
CA ASP A 180 -11.08 -30.20 10.94
C ASP A 180 -10.31 -29.19 10.10
N GLY A 181 -10.14 -27.96 10.62
CA GLY A 181 -9.40 -26.89 9.98
C GLY A 181 -8.31 -26.29 10.86
N ASP A 182 -7.87 -25.10 10.46
CA ASP A 182 -6.95 -24.24 11.20
C ASP A 182 -7.43 -22.79 11.08
N LEU A 183 -6.81 -21.87 11.82
CA LEU A 183 -6.92 -20.45 11.49
C LEU A 183 -6.36 -20.22 10.09
N ALA A 184 -7.00 -19.31 9.34
CA ALA A 184 -6.69 -19.12 7.93
C ALA A 184 -5.23 -18.66 7.72
N SER A 185 -4.52 -19.41 6.89
CA SER A 185 -3.29 -19.02 6.20
C SER A 185 -3.58 -18.35 4.86
N VAL A 186 -2.74 -17.41 4.47
CA VAL A 186 -2.88 -16.63 3.21
C VAL A 186 -1.54 -16.60 2.47
N HIS A 187 -1.51 -17.07 1.23
CA HIS A 187 -0.27 -17.34 0.49
C HIS A 187 -0.04 -16.49 -0.74
N ASN A 188 -1.05 -15.73 -1.18
CA ASN A 188 -0.97 -14.87 -2.35
C ASN A 188 -2.09 -13.81 -2.34
N VAL A 189 -1.96 -12.83 -3.23
CA VAL A 189 -2.92 -11.74 -3.40
C VAL A 189 -4.32 -12.21 -3.78
N ALA A 190 -4.45 -13.31 -4.53
CA ALA A 190 -5.75 -13.82 -4.96
C ALA A 190 -6.55 -14.42 -3.80
N GLU A 191 -5.88 -15.15 -2.91
CA GLU A 191 -6.48 -15.67 -1.67
C GLU A 191 -6.91 -14.55 -0.74
N LEU A 192 -6.08 -13.52 -0.52
CA LEU A 192 -6.48 -12.32 0.23
C LEU A 192 -7.70 -11.65 -0.39
N SER A 193 -7.69 -11.50 -1.72
CA SER A 193 -8.78 -10.85 -2.45
C SER A 193 -10.09 -11.60 -2.33
N PHE A 194 -10.06 -12.94 -2.28
CA PHE A 194 -11.23 -13.76 -1.97
C PHE A 194 -11.76 -13.50 -0.55
N LEU A 195 -10.89 -13.46 0.47
CA LEU A 195 -11.29 -13.17 1.85
C LEU A 195 -12.02 -11.83 1.96
N VAL A 196 -11.51 -10.79 1.30
CA VAL A 196 -12.06 -9.43 1.35
C VAL A 196 -13.36 -9.30 0.55
N SER A 197 -13.42 -9.89 -0.66
CA SER A 197 -14.51 -9.61 -1.61
C SER A 197 -15.64 -10.64 -1.63
N GLN A 198 -15.39 -11.89 -1.20
CA GLN A 198 -16.35 -12.99 -1.36
C GLN A 198 -16.72 -13.68 -0.04
N LEU A 199 -15.86 -13.66 0.99
CA LEU A 199 -16.12 -14.36 2.25
C LEU A 199 -17.14 -13.65 3.16
N GLY A 200 -17.62 -12.47 2.79
CA GLY A 200 -18.53 -11.66 3.60
C GLY A 200 -17.86 -10.91 4.74
N TYR A 201 -16.57 -10.61 4.58
CA TYR A 201 -15.80 -9.71 5.43
C TYR A 201 -16.36 -8.28 5.38
N LYS A 202 -16.31 -7.56 6.50
CA LYS A 202 -16.67 -6.13 6.57
C LYS A 202 -15.45 -5.29 6.95
N PRO A 203 -15.21 -4.14 6.30
CA PRO A 203 -14.08 -3.25 6.62
C PRO A 203 -13.97 -2.79 8.09
N THR A 204 -15.08 -2.83 8.83
CA THR A 204 -15.15 -2.48 10.26
C THR A 204 -14.80 -3.63 11.20
N GLU A 205 -14.63 -4.85 10.68
CA GLU A 205 -14.28 -6.04 11.46
C GLU A 205 -12.76 -6.15 11.62
N GLU A 206 -12.34 -6.70 12.76
CA GLU A 206 -10.97 -7.19 12.98
C GLU A 206 -11.07 -8.69 13.20
N LEU A 207 -10.40 -9.48 12.36
CA LEU A 207 -10.50 -10.94 12.37
C LEU A 207 -9.12 -11.58 12.54
N TRP A 208 -8.99 -12.53 13.46
CA TRP A 208 -7.76 -13.31 13.62
C TRP A 208 -7.44 -14.15 12.38
N LEU A 209 -6.16 -14.12 12.00
CA LEU A 209 -5.52 -15.03 11.06
C LEU A 209 -4.61 -16.00 11.81
N GLY A 210 -4.12 -17.04 11.13
CA GLY A 210 -3.21 -18.03 11.73
C GLY A 210 -1.77 -17.54 11.94
N LEU A 211 -1.42 -16.33 11.47
CA LEU A 211 -0.06 -15.81 11.52
C LEU A 211 0.27 -15.31 12.94
N ASN A 212 1.40 -15.73 13.49
CA ASN A 212 1.79 -15.43 14.87
C ASN A 212 3.31 -15.57 15.08
N ASP A 213 3.86 -14.98 16.13
CA ASP A 213 5.28 -15.12 16.52
C ASP A 213 5.49 -15.90 17.84
N LEU A 214 4.50 -16.70 18.24
CA LEU A 214 4.44 -17.38 19.55
C LEU A 214 5.60 -18.34 19.79
N LYS A 215 5.99 -19.07 18.74
CA LYS A 215 7.07 -20.07 18.83
C LYS A 215 8.44 -19.43 18.93
N ALA A 216 8.63 -18.30 18.25
CA ALA A 216 9.91 -17.62 18.21
C ALA A 216 9.68 -16.12 17.96
N HIS A 217 9.87 -15.31 18.99
CA HIS A 217 9.62 -13.87 18.92
C HIS A 217 10.33 -13.22 17.72
N PHE A 218 9.65 -12.25 17.08
CA PHE A 218 10.07 -11.56 15.86
C PHE A 218 10.17 -12.44 14.59
N TYR A 219 9.61 -13.65 14.62
CA TYR A 219 9.58 -14.56 13.48
C TYR A 219 8.18 -15.15 13.33
N PHE A 220 7.46 -14.65 12.33
CA PHE A 220 6.07 -15.03 12.09
C PHE A 220 5.98 -16.36 11.32
N GLU A 221 5.12 -17.25 11.80
CA GLU A 221 4.79 -18.53 11.19
C GLU A 221 3.26 -18.72 11.14
N TRP A 222 2.77 -19.48 10.17
CA TRP A 222 1.36 -19.89 10.14
C TRP A 222 1.11 -21.02 11.14
N SER A 223 -0.04 -20.99 11.81
CA SER A 223 -0.46 -22.03 12.78
C SER A 223 -0.67 -23.40 12.16
N ASP A 224 -0.98 -23.46 10.86
CA ASP A 224 -1.14 -24.69 10.10
C ASP A 224 0.19 -25.29 9.60
N GLY A 225 1.31 -24.61 9.85
CA GLY A 225 2.65 -25.05 9.48
C GLY A 225 3.01 -24.83 8.00
N THR A 226 2.13 -24.23 7.21
CA THR A 226 2.43 -23.86 5.82
C THR A 226 3.49 -22.74 5.77
N PRO A 227 4.33 -22.68 4.72
CA PRO A 227 5.33 -21.64 4.61
C PRO A 227 4.69 -20.26 4.42
N VAL A 228 5.24 -19.24 5.10
CA VAL A 228 4.84 -17.85 4.88
C VAL A 228 5.47 -17.40 3.56
N THR A 229 4.67 -17.31 2.51
CA THR A 229 5.08 -16.91 1.15
C THR A 229 4.61 -15.50 0.77
N PHE A 230 3.71 -14.92 1.56
CA PHE A 230 3.06 -13.65 1.30
C PHE A 230 2.78 -12.93 2.61
N THR A 231 2.93 -11.61 2.59
CA THR A 231 2.58 -10.72 3.71
C THR A 231 2.04 -9.41 3.17
N THR A 232 1.01 -8.85 3.81
CA THR A 232 0.42 -7.56 3.43
C THR A 232 0.13 -6.71 4.67
N TRP A 233 1.19 -6.23 5.30
CA TRP A 233 1.07 -5.44 6.53
C TRP A 233 0.34 -4.12 6.28
N GLN A 234 -0.36 -3.62 7.29
CA GLN A 234 -0.93 -2.29 7.32
C GLN A 234 0.17 -1.24 7.50
N ARG A 235 -0.04 -0.01 7.04
CA ARG A 235 0.90 1.10 7.26
C ARG A 235 1.31 1.21 8.74
N GLY A 236 2.61 1.22 9.00
CA GLY A 236 3.19 1.27 10.34
C GLY A 236 3.25 -0.08 11.09
N GLN A 237 2.75 -1.16 10.50
CA GLN A 237 2.80 -2.51 11.07
C GLN A 237 3.91 -3.35 10.44
N PRO A 238 4.36 -4.42 11.12
CA PRO A 238 4.01 -4.84 12.48
C PRO A 238 4.59 -3.90 13.57
N THR A 239 3.84 -3.74 14.67
CA THR A 239 4.26 -2.99 15.86
C THR A 239 4.63 -3.92 17.02
N TYR A 240 5.55 -3.48 17.89
CA TYR A 240 6.04 -4.28 19.03
C TYR A 240 5.93 -3.51 20.34
N PRO A 241 4.82 -3.66 21.09
CA PRO A 241 4.83 -3.32 22.49
C PRO A 241 5.78 -4.30 23.23
N SER A 242 6.72 -3.78 24.00
CA SER A 242 7.77 -4.56 24.65
C SER A 242 7.21 -5.73 25.48
N GLY A 243 7.67 -6.95 25.20
CA GLY A 243 7.45 -8.13 26.04
C GLY A 243 6.16 -8.91 25.85
N LEU A 244 5.40 -8.68 24.77
CA LEU A 244 4.15 -9.40 24.47
C LEU A 244 4.24 -10.28 23.23
N GLU A 245 3.58 -11.44 23.31
CA GLU A 245 3.25 -12.33 22.20
C GLU A 245 2.36 -11.62 21.18
N ASN A 246 2.67 -11.74 19.89
CA ASN A 246 1.95 -11.04 18.82
C ASN A 246 1.19 -12.02 17.93
N CYS A 247 -0.10 -11.78 17.82
CA CYS A 247 -0.99 -12.47 16.91
C CYS A 247 -1.46 -11.50 15.83
N VAL A 248 -1.79 -12.00 14.65
CA VAL A 248 -2.07 -11.13 13.50
C VAL A 248 -3.55 -11.10 13.18
N VAL A 249 -4.06 -9.89 12.98
CA VAL A 249 -5.43 -9.62 12.55
C VAL A 249 -5.47 -9.11 11.13
N MET A 250 -6.53 -9.46 10.40
CA MET A 250 -6.97 -8.82 9.16
C MET A 250 -7.95 -7.69 9.51
N LYS A 251 -7.72 -6.46 9.00
CA LYS A 251 -8.57 -5.30 9.27
C LYS A 251 -8.53 -4.22 8.17
N GLY A 252 -9.51 -3.32 8.21
CA GLY A 252 -9.61 -2.19 7.28
C GLY A 252 -10.19 -2.57 5.92
N GLN A 253 -10.35 -1.58 5.04
CA GLN A 253 -11.01 -1.73 3.73
C GLN A 253 -10.39 -2.83 2.86
N ASP A 254 -9.06 -2.84 2.76
CA ASP A 254 -8.31 -3.71 1.86
C ASP A 254 -7.84 -5.02 2.56
N GLY A 255 -8.21 -5.24 3.83
CA GLY A 255 -7.82 -6.44 4.58
C GLY A 255 -6.34 -6.53 4.94
N TYR A 256 -5.66 -5.39 5.12
CA TYR A 256 -4.26 -5.36 5.57
C TYR A 256 -4.09 -5.96 6.97
N TRP A 257 -2.86 -6.41 7.25
CA TRP A 257 -2.52 -7.13 8.48
C TRP A 257 -1.93 -6.23 9.55
N ALA A 258 -2.30 -6.44 10.80
CA ALA A 258 -1.70 -5.76 11.95
C ALA A 258 -1.38 -6.75 13.06
N THR A 259 -0.37 -6.45 13.88
CA THR A 259 -0.16 -7.18 15.13
C THR A 259 -1.13 -6.69 16.19
N ASP A 260 -1.60 -7.61 17.03
CA ASP A 260 -2.40 -7.34 18.21
C ASP A 260 -2.06 -8.35 19.31
N ILE A 261 -2.48 -8.05 20.54
CA ILE A 261 -2.24 -8.88 21.72
C ILE A 261 -3.13 -10.12 21.60
N CYS A 262 -2.53 -11.31 21.67
CA CYS A 262 -3.22 -12.59 21.45
C CYS A 262 -4.43 -12.85 22.37
N ASP A 263 -4.46 -12.23 23.55
CA ASP A 263 -5.54 -12.33 24.54
C ASP A 263 -6.76 -11.44 24.22
N LYS A 264 -6.70 -10.61 23.17
CA LYS A 264 -7.85 -9.84 22.70
C LYS A 264 -8.91 -10.79 22.13
N LYS A 265 -10.17 -10.58 22.50
CA LYS A 265 -11.28 -11.38 21.96
C LYS A 265 -11.77 -10.76 20.65
N LEU A 266 -11.58 -11.47 19.55
CA LEU A 266 -11.98 -11.05 18.20
C LEU A 266 -12.66 -12.18 17.43
N GLY A 267 -13.37 -11.83 16.36
CA GLY A 267 -13.77 -12.82 15.36
C GLY A 267 -12.54 -13.43 14.68
N TYR A 268 -12.72 -14.50 13.91
CA TYR A 268 -11.60 -15.25 13.32
C TYR A 268 -12.01 -15.97 12.04
N ILE A 269 -11.03 -16.23 11.18
CA ILE A 269 -11.25 -16.95 9.92
C ILE A 269 -10.68 -18.35 10.06
N CYS A 270 -11.48 -19.37 9.74
CA CYS A 270 -11.01 -20.75 9.66
C CYS A 270 -10.81 -21.15 8.18
N LYS A 271 -9.80 -21.98 7.93
CA LYS A 271 -9.48 -22.59 6.64
C LYS A 271 -9.30 -24.10 6.83
N LYS A 272 -9.78 -24.90 5.88
CA LYS A 272 -9.53 -26.34 5.83
C LYS A 272 -9.41 -26.85 4.40
N GLU A 273 -8.75 -27.99 4.25
CA GLU A 273 -8.69 -28.71 2.99
C GLU A 273 -10.09 -29.16 2.55
N SER A 274 -10.32 -29.19 1.24
CA SER A 274 -11.56 -29.72 0.71
C SER A 274 -11.62 -31.25 0.82
N SER A 275 -12.83 -31.81 0.95
CA SER A 275 -13.05 -33.25 1.18
C SER A 275 -12.80 -34.16 -0.04
N SER A 276 -12.35 -33.61 -1.17
CA SER A 276 -12.10 -34.21 -2.50
C SER A 276 -13.31 -34.58 -3.41
N LEU A 277 -13.16 -34.15 -4.67
CA LEU A 277 -13.68 -34.56 -6.00
C LEU A 277 -15.16 -34.91 -6.19
N SER A 278 -15.94 -33.97 -6.72
CA SER A 278 -17.07 -34.33 -7.60
C SER A 278 -16.56 -34.58 -9.03
N SER A 279 -17.08 -35.62 -9.67
CA SER A 279 -16.93 -35.91 -11.11
C SER A 279 -17.97 -35.17 -11.96
N GLU A 280 -18.71 -34.24 -11.36
CA GLU A 280 -19.79 -33.50 -12.01
C GLU A 280 -19.36 -32.03 -12.13
N GLU A 281 -19.35 -31.52 -13.36
CA GLU A 281 -19.32 -30.09 -13.65
C GLU A 281 -20.59 -29.46 -13.05
N GLU A 282 -20.58 -29.13 -11.77
CA GLU A 282 -21.68 -28.36 -11.19
C GLU A 282 -21.71 -27.00 -11.88
N THR A 283 -22.79 -26.78 -12.63
CA THR A 283 -23.15 -25.50 -13.23
C THR A 283 -23.49 -24.52 -12.11
N ILE A 284 -22.50 -23.77 -11.65
CA ILE A 284 -22.68 -22.76 -10.61
C ILE A 284 -23.66 -21.71 -11.14
N LYS A 285 -24.83 -21.64 -10.51
CA LYS A 285 -25.94 -20.76 -10.85
C LYS A 285 -26.12 -19.77 -9.72
N ASP A 286 -25.45 -18.62 -9.83
CA ASP A 286 -25.62 -17.55 -8.85
C ASP A 286 -27.01 -16.92 -8.97
N PRO A 287 -27.71 -16.64 -7.86
CA PRO A 287 -29.02 -16.02 -7.89
C PRO A 287 -29.01 -14.69 -8.67
N GLY A 288 -29.77 -14.60 -9.75
CA GLY A 288 -29.87 -13.42 -10.61
C GLY A 288 -28.86 -13.36 -11.77
N CYS A 289 -27.96 -14.34 -11.89
CA CYS A 289 -27.01 -14.44 -13.00
C CYS A 289 -27.30 -15.67 -13.89
N GLN A 290 -26.85 -15.59 -15.14
CA GLN A 290 -26.90 -16.74 -16.05
C GLN A 290 -25.91 -17.83 -15.62
N THR A 291 -26.14 -19.07 -16.03
CA THR A 291 -25.21 -20.18 -15.73
C THR A 291 -23.80 -19.86 -16.22
N GLY A 292 -22.80 -20.05 -15.36
CA GLY A 292 -21.39 -19.75 -15.68
C GLY A 292 -20.97 -18.30 -15.40
N TRP A 293 -21.91 -17.43 -15.01
CA TRP A 293 -21.61 -16.09 -14.53
C TRP A 293 -21.51 -16.06 -13.00
N ARG A 294 -20.65 -15.17 -12.49
CA ARG A 294 -20.44 -14.96 -11.06
C ARG A 294 -21.05 -13.65 -10.60
N ARG A 295 -21.83 -13.66 -9.52
CA ARG A 295 -22.41 -12.44 -8.97
C ARG A 295 -21.44 -11.74 -8.02
N HIS A 296 -21.24 -10.44 -8.20
CA HIS A 296 -20.61 -9.57 -7.21
C HIS A 296 -21.29 -8.20 -7.18
N GLY A 297 -21.83 -7.84 -6.01
CA GLY A 297 -22.66 -6.66 -5.84
C GLY A 297 -23.91 -6.70 -6.75
N LEU A 298 -24.07 -5.65 -7.55
CA LEU A 298 -25.18 -5.48 -8.51
C LEU A 298 -24.84 -5.99 -9.92
N HIS A 299 -23.71 -6.68 -10.08
CA HIS A 299 -23.23 -7.10 -11.39
C HIS A 299 -22.99 -8.62 -11.45
N CYS A 300 -23.14 -9.16 -12.65
CA CYS A 300 -22.70 -10.52 -12.99
C CYS A 300 -21.47 -10.43 -13.89
N TYR A 301 -20.49 -11.30 -13.65
CA TYR A 301 -19.22 -11.34 -14.36
C TYR A 301 -19.01 -12.68 -15.05
N LEU A 302 -18.40 -12.67 -16.22
CA LEU A 302 -18.02 -13.87 -16.98
C LEU A 302 -16.53 -13.83 -17.27
N VAL A 303 -15.89 -14.98 -17.08
CA VAL A 303 -14.51 -15.19 -17.54
C VAL A 303 -14.56 -15.84 -18.92
N GLY A 304 -14.26 -15.07 -19.96
CA GLY A 304 -14.13 -15.57 -21.32
C GLY A 304 -12.85 -16.38 -21.47
N SER A 305 -12.97 -17.64 -21.89
CA SER A 305 -11.83 -18.56 -22.07
C SER A 305 -11.24 -18.54 -23.49
N ALA A 306 -11.86 -17.80 -24.43
CA ALA A 306 -11.36 -17.69 -25.79
C ALA A 306 -10.26 -16.62 -25.87
N PHE A 307 -9.17 -16.96 -26.57
CA PHE A 307 -8.03 -16.07 -26.77
C PHE A 307 -8.31 -15.13 -27.94
N LEU A 308 -8.78 -13.92 -27.65
CA LEU A 308 -9.34 -12.97 -28.62
C LEU A 308 -8.60 -11.63 -28.59
N THR A 309 -8.67 -10.91 -29.71
CA THR A 309 -8.26 -9.49 -29.75
C THR A 309 -9.20 -8.65 -28.89
N PHE A 310 -8.80 -7.43 -28.54
CA PHE A 310 -9.67 -6.55 -27.74
C PHE A 310 -11.04 -6.31 -28.41
N SER A 311 -11.04 -6.07 -29.73
CA SER A 311 -12.26 -5.84 -30.51
C SER A 311 -13.17 -7.08 -30.51
N ASP A 312 -12.60 -8.26 -30.76
CA ASP A 312 -13.36 -9.52 -30.78
C ASP A 312 -13.92 -9.87 -29.39
N ALA A 313 -13.15 -9.59 -28.33
CA ALA A 313 -13.58 -9.78 -26.95
C ALA A 313 -14.73 -8.84 -26.60
N ASN A 314 -14.66 -7.56 -27.00
CA ASN A 314 -15.75 -6.60 -26.80
C ASN A 314 -17.04 -7.04 -27.48
N MET A 315 -16.95 -7.42 -28.76
CA MET A 315 -18.08 -7.95 -29.52
C MET A 315 -18.66 -9.21 -28.87
N THR A 316 -17.83 -10.08 -28.31
CA THR A 316 -18.28 -11.28 -27.59
C THR A 316 -19.06 -10.94 -26.32
N CYS A 317 -18.62 -9.94 -25.55
CA CYS A 317 -19.37 -9.47 -24.38
C CYS A 317 -20.72 -8.86 -24.79
N GLU A 318 -20.75 -8.03 -25.84
CA GLU A 318 -21.97 -7.40 -26.36
C GLU A 318 -23.00 -8.42 -26.83
N GLN A 319 -22.57 -9.49 -27.51
CA GLN A 319 -23.43 -10.61 -27.90
C GLN A 319 -24.11 -11.29 -26.72
N ASN A 320 -23.47 -11.27 -25.54
CA ASN A 320 -24.02 -11.78 -24.28
C ASN A 320 -24.77 -10.71 -23.47
N LYS A 321 -25.12 -9.57 -24.08
CA LYS A 321 -25.76 -8.41 -23.42
C LYS A 321 -24.95 -7.86 -22.24
N ALA A 322 -23.63 -7.97 -22.34
CA ALA A 322 -22.66 -7.49 -21.38
C ALA A 322 -21.70 -6.52 -22.09
N TYR A 323 -20.75 -5.98 -21.35
CA TYR A 323 -19.64 -5.19 -21.89
C TYR A 323 -18.34 -5.68 -21.27
N LEU A 324 -17.19 -5.34 -21.88
CA LEU A 324 -15.90 -5.63 -21.26
C LEU A 324 -15.85 -5.01 -19.86
N THR A 325 -15.36 -5.78 -18.90
CA THR A 325 -15.47 -5.44 -17.48
C THR A 325 -14.85 -4.09 -17.18
N THR A 326 -15.62 -3.25 -16.49
CA THR A 326 -15.17 -2.00 -15.91
C THR A 326 -14.82 -2.24 -14.45
N VAL A 327 -13.89 -1.48 -13.90
CA VAL A 327 -13.52 -1.58 -12.49
C VAL A 327 -13.77 -0.25 -11.81
N GLU A 328 -14.70 -0.23 -10.87
CA GLU A 328 -15.19 0.99 -10.22
C GLU A 328 -14.48 1.28 -8.90
N ASN A 329 -13.97 0.25 -8.22
CA ASN A 329 -13.32 0.38 -6.92
C ASN A 329 -12.42 -0.81 -6.59
N ARG A 330 -11.64 -0.69 -5.49
CA ARG A 330 -10.72 -1.72 -4.99
C ARG A 330 -11.38 -3.05 -4.62
N ASN A 331 -12.62 -3.03 -4.14
CA ASN A 331 -13.33 -4.27 -3.79
C ASN A 331 -13.72 -5.07 -5.03
N GLU A 332 -14.17 -4.38 -6.07
CA GLU A 332 -14.42 -4.99 -7.38
C GLU A 332 -13.10 -5.51 -7.99
N GLN A 333 -12.01 -4.74 -7.92
CA GLN A 333 -10.68 -5.18 -8.34
C GLN A 333 -10.26 -6.47 -7.61
N ALA A 334 -10.41 -6.54 -6.29
CA ALA A 334 -10.15 -7.73 -5.50
C ALA A 334 -11.04 -8.92 -5.95
N PHE A 335 -12.33 -8.68 -6.16
CA PHE A 335 -13.21 -9.70 -6.71
C PHE A 335 -12.68 -10.24 -8.05
N LEU A 336 -12.29 -9.37 -8.99
CA LEU A 336 -11.73 -9.78 -10.28
C LEU A 336 -10.42 -10.56 -10.15
N ILE A 337 -9.53 -10.15 -9.23
CA ILE A 337 -8.29 -10.90 -8.91
C ILE A 337 -8.62 -12.31 -8.41
N SER A 338 -9.61 -12.45 -7.53
CA SER A 338 -10.02 -13.76 -7.02
C SER A 338 -10.77 -14.59 -8.08
N LEU A 339 -11.49 -13.94 -9.00
CA LEU A 339 -12.24 -14.58 -10.07
C LEU A 339 -11.30 -15.14 -11.16
N THR A 340 -10.27 -14.39 -11.52
CA THR A 340 -9.20 -14.90 -12.40
C THR A 340 -8.30 -15.86 -11.63
N GLY A 341 -8.06 -15.63 -10.35
CA GLY A 341 -7.46 -16.57 -9.41
C GLY A 341 -6.03 -16.96 -9.79
N LEU A 342 -5.72 -18.25 -9.63
CA LEU A 342 -4.41 -18.86 -9.93
C LEU A 342 -4.28 -19.33 -11.38
N ARG A 343 -5.07 -18.73 -12.29
CA ARG A 343 -5.02 -19.01 -13.74
C ARG A 343 -3.63 -18.72 -14.32
N HIS A 344 -3.23 -19.52 -15.29
CA HIS A 344 -1.91 -19.44 -15.94
C HIS A 344 -1.87 -18.39 -17.05
N GLU A 345 -3.05 -17.98 -17.51
CA GLU A 345 -3.26 -16.95 -18.52
C GLU A 345 -2.63 -15.63 -18.06
N LYS A 346 -1.72 -15.08 -18.87
CA LYS A 346 -0.95 -13.88 -18.53
C LYS A 346 -1.83 -12.63 -18.39
N TYR A 347 -2.86 -12.52 -19.24
CA TYR A 347 -3.66 -11.33 -19.44
C TYR A 347 -5.15 -11.66 -19.54
N PHE A 348 -5.96 -10.75 -19.00
CA PHE A 348 -7.40 -10.67 -19.22
C PHE A 348 -7.78 -9.27 -19.68
N TRP A 349 -8.37 -9.13 -20.88
CA TRP A 349 -8.90 -7.88 -21.36
C TRP A 349 -9.97 -7.34 -20.40
N ILE A 350 -9.81 -6.06 -20.05
CA ILE A 350 -10.80 -5.23 -19.36
C ILE A 350 -11.19 -4.08 -20.29
N GLY A 351 -12.30 -3.40 -20.03
CA GLY A 351 -12.90 -2.47 -20.99
C GLY A 351 -12.20 -1.12 -21.15
N LEU A 352 -10.94 -0.96 -20.77
CA LEU A 352 -10.23 0.33 -20.75
C LEU A 352 -9.30 0.46 -21.97
N SER A 353 -9.29 1.62 -22.62
CA SER A 353 -8.39 1.93 -23.75
C SER A 353 -8.27 3.43 -23.98
N ASP A 354 -7.26 3.87 -24.72
CA ASP A 354 -7.10 5.26 -25.18
C ASP A 354 -7.32 5.40 -26.70
N LEU A 355 -8.18 4.54 -27.26
CA LEU A 355 -8.47 4.52 -28.69
C LEU A 355 -9.29 5.73 -29.16
N GLU A 356 -10.08 6.37 -28.30
CA GLU A 356 -10.85 7.56 -28.71
C GLU A 356 -9.99 8.82 -28.75
N GLU A 357 -9.20 9.03 -27.70
CA GLU A 357 -8.33 10.20 -27.52
C GLU A 357 -7.00 9.72 -26.94
N HIS A 358 -5.93 9.88 -27.72
CA HIS A 358 -4.60 9.40 -27.36
C HIS A 358 -4.15 9.97 -26.01
N GLY A 359 -3.74 9.10 -25.09
CA GLY A 359 -3.35 9.48 -23.72
C GLY A 359 -4.53 9.73 -22.77
N THR A 360 -5.79 9.61 -23.21
CA THR A 360 -6.98 9.70 -22.34
C THR A 360 -7.72 8.36 -22.33
N PHE A 361 -7.52 7.59 -21.25
CA PHE A 361 -8.15 6.28 -21.10
C PHE A 361 -9.64 6.38 -20.73
N ARG A 362 -10.48 5.66 -21.46
CA ARG A 362 -11.94 5.61 -21.26
C ARG A 362 -12.42 4.16 -21.23
N TRP A 363 -13.39 3.89 -20.36
CA TRP A 363 -14.08 2.62 -20.35
C TRP A 363 -15.00 2.51 -21.57
N THR A 364 -15.19 1.29 -22.06
CA THR A 364 -16.26 0.93 -23.02
C THR A 364 -17.66 1.21 -22.50
N SER A 365 -17.83 1.32 -21.17
CA SER A 365 -19.09 1.67 -20.52
C SER A 365 -18.85 2.39 -19.19
N GLY A 366 -19.58 3.47 -18.92
CA GLY A 366 -19.55 4.18 -17.63
C GLY A 366 -18.28 5.02 -17.36
N PRO A 367 -18.22 5.69 -16.19
CA PRO A 367 -17.13 6.60 -15.82
C PRO A 367 -15.90 5.87 -15.26
N LEU A 368 -14.70 6.42 -15.48
CA LEU A 368 -13.44 5.90 -14.93
C LEU A 368 -13.22 6.42 -13.51
N LEU A 369 -13.55 5.58 -12.52
CA LEU A 369 -13.51 5.94 -11.09
C LEU A 369 -12.31 5.35 -10.33
N PHE A 370 -11.62 4.36 -10.91
CA PHE A 370 -10.54 3.61 -10.29
C PHE A 370 -9.52 3.14 -11.34
N THR A 371 -8.24 3.09 -10.98
CA THR A 371 -7.17 2.48 -11.79
C THR A 371 -6.22 1.68 -10.92
N HIS A 372 -5.58 0.69 -11.53
CA HIS A 372 -4.59 -0.15 -10.86
C HIS A 372 -3.44 -0.48 -11.82
N TRP A 373 -2.76 0.57 -12.30
CA TRP A 373 -1.69 0.47 -13.29
C TRP A 373 -0.49 -0.33 -12.78
N ASN A 374 0.12 -1.11 -13.66
CA ASN A 374 1.41 -1.77 -13.42
C ASN A 374 2.57 -0.77 -13.56
N THR A 375 3.80 -1.22 -13.26
CA THR A 375 5.03 -0.44 -13.48
C THR A 375 5.11 0.11 -14.91
N ASP A 376 5.53 1.37 -15.05
CA ASP A 376 5.68 2.10 -16.33
C ASP A 376 4.38 2.28 -17.15
N MET A 377 3.21 2.05 -16.54
CA MET A 377 1.90 2.20 -17.18
C MET A 377 1.18 3.46 -16.67
N PRO A 378 0.33 4.12 -17.50
CA PRO A 378 -0.03 3.74 -18.87
C PRO A 378 1.04 4.06 -19.94
N GLY A 379 2.10 4.78 -19.57
CA GLY A 379 3.19 5.14 -20.48
C GLY A 379 2.75 6.10 -21.59
N LYS A 380 3.57 6.23 -22.63
CA LYS A 380 3.29 7.07 -23.82
C LYS A 380 2.69 6.27 -24.99
N GLU A 381 2.59 4.96 -24.85
CA GLU A 381 2.16 4.07 -25.92
C GLU A 381 0.64 3.95 -25.92
N ARG A 382 0.05 4.04 -27.11
CA ARG A 382 -1.39 3.83 -27.32
C ARG A 382 -1.73 2.36 -27.23
N GLY A 383 -2.87 2.01 -26.63
CA GLY A 383 -3.31 0.62 -26.61
C GLY A 383 -4.60 0.32 -25.85
N CYS A 384 -4.78 -0.96 -25.63
CA CYS A 384 -5.90 -1.54 -24.90
C CYS A 384 -5.38 -2.11 -23.59
N VAL A 385 -6.21 -2.09 -22.55
CA VAL A 385 -5.74 -2.43 -21.20
C VAL A 385 -6.10 -3.86 -20.84
N ALA A 386 -5.11 -4.60 -20.34
CA ALA A 386 -5.31 -5.95 -19.83
C ALA A 386 -4.87 -6.06 -18.36
N MET A 387 -5.68 -6.77 -17.57
CA MET A 387 -5.35 -7.12 -16.19
C MET A 387 -4.41 -8.34 -16.16
N ARG A 388 -3.34 -8.24 -15.37
CA ARG A 388 -2.35 -9.30 -15.17
C ARG A 388 -2.80 -10.34 -14.14
N THR A 389 -2.12 -11.49 -14.15
CA THR A 389 -2.24 -12.58 -13.17
C THR A 389 -0.90 -12.90 -12.49
N GLY A 390 -0.90 -13.89 -11.59
CA GLY A 390 0.29 -14.32 -10.87
C GLY A 390 0.77 -13.32 -9.82
N VAL A 391 2.07 -13.01 -9.81
CA VAL A 391 2.66 -12.07 -8.83
C VAL A 391 2.21 -10.62 -9.04
N ALA A 392 1.83 -10.28 -10.28
CA ALA A 392 1.30 -8.97 -10.65
C ALA A 392 -0.24 -8.99 -10.73
N ALA A 393 -0.90 -9.97 -10.10
CA ALA A 393 -2.33 -10.17 -10.29
C ALA A 393 -3.13 -8.92 -9.91
N GLY A 394 -3.95 -8.47 -10.86
CA GLY A 394 -4.77 -7.27 -10.71
C GLY A 394 -4.15 -5.99 -11.23
N LEU A 395 -2.85 -5.94 -11.52
CA LEU A 395 -2.20 -4.77 -12.12
C LEU A 395 -2.50 -4.69 -13.63
N TRP A 396 -2.56 -3.47 -14.16
CA TRP A 396 -3.03 -3.20 -15.52
C TRP A 396 -1.87 -2.80 -16.43
N ASP A 397 -1.72 -3.53 -17.54
CA ASP A 397 -0.79 -3.18 -18.62
C ASP A 397 -1.56 -2.56 -19.79
N VAL A 398 -0.97 -1.55 -20.43
CA VAL A 398 -1.33 -1.13 -21.78
C VAL A 398 -0.64 -2.08 -22.75
N VAL A 399 -1.44 -2.76 -23.58
CA VAL A 399 -0.99 -3.79 -24.51
C VAL A 399 -1.54 -3.47 -25.90
N SER A 400 -0.85 -3.92 -26.95
CA SER A 400 -1.37 -3.81 -28.31
C SER A 400 -2.75 -4.45 -28.41
N CYS A 401 -3.73 -3.73 -28.95
CA CYS A 401 -5.11 -4.22 -29.11
C CYS A 401 -5.22 -5.45 -30.03
N GLU A 402 -4.18 -5.71 -30.83
CA GLU A 402 -4.04 -6.88 -31.71
C GLU A 402 -3.51 -8.12 -30.99
N GLU A 403 -2.99 -7.96 -29.76
CA GLU A 403 -2.63 -9.09 -28.91
C GLU A 403 -3.90 -9.91 -28.63
N ARG A 404 -3.72 -11.21 -28.43
CA ARG A 404 -4.83 -12.09 -28.06
C ARG A 404 -4.74 -12.37 -26.58
N ALA A 405 -5.86 -12.27 -25.88
CA ALA A 405 -5.93 -12.58 -24.46
C ALA A 405 -7.31 -13.14 -24.11
N ASN A 406 -7.43 -13.74 -22.92
CA ASN A 406 -8.73 -14.00 -22.33
C ASN A 406 -9.39 -12.67 -21.95
N PHE A 407 -10.65 -12.67 -21.57
CA PHE A 407 -11.37 -11.41 -21.31
C PHE A 407 -12.40 -11.57 -20.20
N LEU A 408 -12.82 -10.45 -19.62
CA LEU A 408 -13.83 -10.41 -18.58
C LEU A 408 -15.04 -9.62 -19.07
N CYS A 409 -16.24 -10.17 -18.98
CA CYS A 409 -17.47 -9.43 -19.26
C CYS A 409 -18.21 -9.07 -17.96
N LYS A 410 -18.87 -7.91 -17.93
CA LYS A 410 -19.71 -7.41 -16.84
C LYS A 410 -21.10 -7.05 -17.36
N GLN A 411 -22.14 -7.43 -16.63
CA GLN A 411 -23.52 -7.04 -16.91
C GLN A 411 -24.21 -6.57 -15.62
N LEU A 412 -25.10 -5.58 -15.73
CA LEU A 412 -25.88 -5.06 -14.61
C LEU A 412 -27.09 -5.94 -14.33
N VAL A 413 -27.43 -6.11 -13.06
CA VAL A 413 -28.71 -6.67 -12.61
C VAL A 413 -29.63 -5.49 -12.31
N GLU A 414 -30.72 -5.30 -13.09
CA GLU A 414 -31.60 -4.13 -12.98
C GLU A 414 -32.30 -4.02 -11.61
N GLU A 415 -32.04 -2.93 -10.87
CA GLU A 415 -33.00 -1.98 -10.25
C GLU A 415 -32.26 -0.87 -9.43
N ALA A 416 -32.80 0.36 -9.42
CA ALA A 416 -32.24 1.62 -8.86
C ALA A 416 -33.04 2.09 -7.60
N PRO A 417 -32.73 3.21 -6.88
CA PRO A 417 -31.74 4.28 -7.11
C PRO A 417 -30.89 4.72 -5.88
N SER A 418 -29.88 5.55 -6.17
CA SER A 418 -28.99 6.21 -5.22
C SER A 418 -29.61 7.48 -4.60
N ARG A 419 -29.15 7.84 -3.40
CA ARG A 419 -29.55 9.04 -2.66
C ARG A 419 -28.32 9.90 -2.37
N ALA A 420 -28.36 11.17 -2.77
CA ALA A 420 -27.34 12.17 -2.45
C ALA A 420 -27.80 13.06 -1.29
N PRO A 421 -26.91 13.48 -0.37
CA PRO A 421 -27.11 14.64 0.48
C PRO A 421 -26.26 15.84 0.02
N THR A 422 -26.89 17.02 0.05
CA THR A 422 -26.28 18.34 -0.15
C THR A 422 -26.02 19.01 1.19
N THR A 423 -24.77 19.42 1.45
CA THR A 423 -24.40 20.42 2.47
C THR A 423 -23.20 21.25 1.98
N THR A 424 -22.85 22.34 2.68
CA THR A 424 -21.85 23.37 2.30
C THR A 424 -20.53 23.25 3.10
N CYS A 425 -19.45 23.90 2.64
CA CYS A 425 -18.12 23.86 3.27
C CYS A 425 -18.01 24.75 4.53
N THR A 426 -17.18 24.33 5.49
CA THR A 426 -16.86 25.08 6.72
C THR A 426 -16.07 26.37 6.41
N ALA A 427 -16.23 27.42 7.23
CA ALA A 427 -15.60 28.72 7.04
C ALA A 427 -14.06 28.64 6.83
N GLY A 428 -13.57 29.27 5.77
CA GLY A 428 -12.14 29.31 5.41
C GLY A 428 -11.66 28.16 4.52
N TRP A 429 -12.56 27.30 4.04
CA TRP A 429 -12.34 26.33 2.97
C TRP A 429 -13.13 26.73 1.73
N ASP A 430 -12.51 26.63 0.56
CA ASP A 430 -13.14 26.93 -0.72
C ASP A 430 -13.89 25.69 -1.24
N MET A 431 -14.96 25.88 -2.01
CA MET A 431 -15.64 24.74 -2.65
C MET A 431 -14.70 24.12 -3.69
N ALA A 432 -14.47 22.81 -3.55
CA ALA A 432 -13.67 22.07 -4.50
C ALA A 432 -14.50 21.68 -5.75
N PRO A 433 -13.85 21.22 -6.83
CA PRO A 433 -14.53 20.91 -8.10
C PRO A 433 -15.57 19.79 -7.98
N ARG A 434 -15.37 18.88 -7.01
CA ARG A 434 -16.23 17.71 -6.82
C ARG A 434 -17.34 18.00 -5.82
N VAL A 435 -18.55 17.53 -6.14
CA VAL A 435 -19.72 17.67 -5.27
C VAL A 435 -19.44 17.00 -3.93
N GLY A 436 -19.28 17.79 -2.87
CA GLY A 436 -19.09 17.26 -1.52
C GLY A 436 -17.69 17.40 -0.94
N THR A 437 -16.73 17.98 -1.67
CA THR A 437 -15.37 18.24 -1.16
C THR A 437 -15.09 19.73 -1.00
N CYS A 438 -14.14 20.06 -0.13
CA CYS A 438 -13.66 21.40 0.14
C CYS A 438 -12.13 21.40 0.05
N LEU A 439 -11.53 22.50 -0.41
CA LEU A 439 -10.07 22.64 -0.51
C LEU A 439 -9.54 23.87 0.22
N LYS A 440 -8.27 23.83 0.62
CA LYS A 440 -7.60 24.95 1.28
C LYS A 440 -6.11 24.98 0.99
N PHE A 441 -5.64 26.16 0.60
CA PHE A 441 -4.22 26.47 0.43
C PHE A 441 -3.57 26.80 1.78
N PHE A 442 -2.46 26.15 2.09
CA PHE A 442 -1.64 26.41 3.27
C PHE A 442 -0.32 27.04 2.84
N VAL A 443 -0.22 28.36 3.01
CA VAL A 443 0.98 29.15 2.71
C VAL A 443 1.75 29.41 4.01
N ARG A 444 3.05 29.14 3.99
CA ARG A 444 3.97 29.23 5.14
C ARG A 444 5.30 29.86 4.74
N MET A 445 5.99 30.45 5.72
CA MET A 445 7.27 31.13 5.51
C MET A 445 8.42 30.31 6.11
N GLY A 446 9.58 30.33 5.45
CA GLY A 446 10.81 29.73 5.97
C GLY A 446 10.65 28.25 6.37
N ASN A 447 10.96 27.96 7.63
CA ASN A 447 10.96 26.62 8.25
C ASN A 447 9.57 26.08 8.58
N GLU A 448 8.50 26.86 8.42
CA GLU A 448 7.12 26.38 8.60
C GLU A 448 6.59 25.64 7.36
N LYS A 449 7.33 25.66 6.25
CA LYS A 449 7.04 24.85 5.06
C LYS A 449 7.29 23.38 5.35
N LYS A 450 6.55 22.51 4.67
CA LYS A 450 6.53 21.07 4.96
C LYS A 450 7.07 20.27 3.78
N THR A 451 7.76 19.17 4.10
CA THR A 451 8.03 18.12 3.10
C THR A 451 6.72 17.53 2.59
N TRP A 452 6.75 16.77 1.50
CA TRP A 452 5.54 16.14 1.00
C TRP A 452 4.91 15.22 2.05
N PHE A 453 5.75 14.46 2.77
CA PHE A 453 5.30 13.55 3.83
C PHE A 453 4.71 14.28 5.04
N GLU A 454 5.32 15.38 5.45
CA GLU A 454 4.80 16.22 6.55
C GLU A 454 3.48 16.91 6.16
N ALA A 455 3.35 17.33 4.90
CA ALA A 455 2.14 17.95 4.38
C ALA A 455 0.99 16.94 4.27
N GLU A 456 1.27 15.70 3.84
CA GLU A 456 0.32 14.58 3.86
C GLU A 456 -0.17 14.30 5.27
N GLU A 457 0.75 14.07 6.23
CA GLU A 457 0.39 13.80 7.62
C GLU A 457 -0.47 14.93 8.19
N PHE A 458 -0.14 16.19 7.88
CA PHE A 458 -0.94 17.35 8.27
C PHE A 458 -2.36 17.32 7.69
N CYS A 459 -2.52 17.07 6.38
CA CYS A 459 -3.85 17.02 5.76
C CYS A 459 -4.68 15.86 6.34
N ARG A 460 -4.05 14.72 6.59
CA ARG A 460 -4.68 13.55 7.22
C ARG A 460 -5.16 13.85 8.63
N GLU A 461 -4.37 14.56 9.43
CA GLU A 461 -4.73 14.94 10.79
C GLU A 461 -5.95 15.88 10.88
N ILE A 462 -6.22 16.66 9.83
CA ILE A 462 -7.39 17.56 9.79
C ILE A 462 -8.62 16.93 9.11
N GLY A 463 -8.57 15.62 8.85
CA GLY A 463 -9.67 14.86 8.26
C GLY A 463 -9.77 14.96 6.73
N GLY A 464 -8.65 15.26 6.07
CA GLY A 464 -8.53 15.38 4.62
C GLY A 464 -7.30 14.65 4.07
N ASN A 465 -6.93 14.96 2.83
CA ASN A 465 -5.70 14.49 2.18
C ASN A 465 -5.07 15.66 1.41
N LEU A 466 -3.86 15.47 0.86
CA LEU A 466 -3.36 16.40 -0.17
C LEU A 466 -4.32 16.42 -1.37
N VAL A 467 -4.45 17.59 -2.01
CA VAL A 467 -5.42 17.79 -3.10
C VAL A 467 -5.19 16.82 -4.26
N THR A 468 -6.28 16.30 -4.82
CA THR A 468 -6.26 15.41 -5.98
C THR A 468 -6.89 16.09 -7.19
N ILE A 469 -6.37 15.83 -8.39
CA ILE A 469 -6.80 16.50 -9.63
C ILE A 469 -7.17 15.43 -10.66
N LYS A 470 -8.46 15.20 -10.87
CA LYS A 470 -8.95 14.09 -11.73
C LYS A 470 -9.30 14.53 -13.14
N THR A 471 -9.57 15.82 -13.32
CA THR A 471 -10.10 16.36 -14.57
C THR A 471 -9.44 17.69 -14.90
N ARG A 472 -9.59 18.11 -16.16
CA ARG A 472 -9.20 19.45 -16.60
C ARG A 472 -9.97 20.54 -15.85
N GLU A 473 -11.24 20.29 -15.54
CA GLU A 473 -12.10 21.20 -14.78
C GLU A 473 -11.58 21.37 -13.34
N ASP A 474 -11.09 20.30 -12.71
CA ASP A 474 -10.45 20.35 -11.40
C ASP A 474 -9.23 21.30 -11.43
N GLN A 475 -8.36 21.13 -12.42
CA GLN A 475 -7.16 21.96 -12.62
C GLN A 475 -7.51 23.43 -12.82
N ILE A 476 -8.50 23.73 -13.67
CA ILE A 476 -8.92 25.11 -13.95
C ILE A 476 -9.47 25.78 -12.70
N LEU A 477 -10.30 25.09 -11.91
CA LEU A 477 -10.88 25.68 -10.71
C LEU A 477 -9.79 25.98 -9.66
N ILE A 478 -8.88 25.04 -9.42
CA ILE A 478 -7.76 25.24 -8.48
C ILE A 478 -6.91 26.42 -8.92
N TRP A 479 -6.62 26.52 -10.22
CA TRP A 479 -5.90 27.65 -10.81
C TRP A 479 -6.63 28.99 -10.61
N GLN A 480 -7.95 29.04 -10.85
CA GLN A 480 -8.76 30.25 -10.64
C GLN A 480 -8.75 30.68 -9.17
N LEU A 481 -8.89 29.73 -8.23
CA LEU A 481 -8.84 30.01 -6.79
C LEU A 481 -7.45 30.52 -6.36
N ALA A 482 -6.38 29.91 -6.88
CA ALA A 482 -5.02 30.37 -6.62
C ALA A 482 -4.78 31.77 -7.18
N SER A 483 -5.22 32.05 -8.42
CA SER A 483 -5.08 33.35 -9.07
C SER A 483 -5.84 34.45 -8.32
N ALA A 484 -7.09 34.20 -7.91
CA ALA A 484 -7.88 35.13 -7.13
C ALA A 484 -7.25 35.48 -5.77
N LYS A 485 -6.47 34.56 -5.20
CA LYS A 485 -5.72 34.74 -3.95
C LYS A 485 -4.28 35.25 -4.17
N GLY A 486 -3.84 35.47 -5.41
CA GLY A 486 -2.47 35.87 -5.74
C GLY A 486 -1.40 34.80 -5.45
N LEU A 487 -1.79 33.52 -5.50
CA LEU A 487 -0.96 32.37 -5.14
C LEU A 487 -0.36 31.62 -6.34
N ASN A 488 -0.74 31.97 -7.57
CA ASN A 488 -0.37 31.25 -8.80
C ASN A 488 1.12 31.29 -9.19
N THR A 489 1.97 31.98 -8.42
CA THR A 489 3.44 31.98 -8.57
C THR A 489 4.16 31.24 -7.45
N GLN A 490 3.41 30.64 -6.52
CA GLN A 490 3.94 29.84 -5.42
C GLN A 490 3.90 28.35 -5.78
N ALA A 491 4.88 27.59 -5.28
CA ALA A 491 4.88 26.14 -5.42
C ALA A 491 4.09 25.48 -4.29
N PHE A 492 3.29 24.47 -4.64
CA PHE A 492 2.46 23.73 -3.70
C PHE A 492 2.57 22.22 -3.91
N TRP A 493 2.70 21.46 -2.83
CA TRP A 493 2.52 20.01 -2.86
C TRP A 493 1.07 19.64 -3.22
N ILE A 494 0.94 18.64 -4.09
CA ILE A 494 -0.32 17.98 -4.45
C ILE A 494 -0.24 16.48 -4.12
N GLY A 495 -1.37 15.79 -4.15
CA GLY A 495 -1.49 14.40 -3.70
C GLY A 495 -0.99 13.34 -4.68
N LEU A 496 -0.40 13.70 -5.82
CA LEU A 496 0.15 12.75 -6.79
C LEU A 496 1.58 12.37 -6.40
N PHE A 497 1.91 11.08 -6.43
CA PHE A 497 3.24 10.57 -6.11
C PHE A 497 3.56 9.27 -6.86
N HIS A 498 4.85 8.93 -6.90
CA HIS A 498 5.40 7.69 -7.47
C HIS A 498 6.53 7.18 -6.58
N LEU A 499 6.16 6.74 -5.37
CA LEU A 499 7.10 6.27 -4.35
C LEU A 499 7.52 4.82 -4.60
N ASN A 500 6.60 3.93 -4.98
CA ASN A 500 6.90 2.52 -5.19
C ASN A 500 7.30 2.26 -6.66
N PRO A 501 8.53 1.83 -6.96
CA PRO A 501 8.96 1.53 -8.33
C PRO A 501 8.23 0.36 -8.99
N ASP A 502 7.51 -0.46 -8.21
CA ASP A 502 6.73 -1.56 -8.76
C ASP A 502 5.31 -1.12 -9.20
N ASP A 503 4.89 0.10 -8.86
CA ASP A 503 3.58 0.67 -9.19
C ASP A 503 3.73 1.94 -10.06
N GLY A 504 2.65 2.41 -10.70
CA GLY A 504 2.63 3.70 -11.42
C GLY A 504 2.30 4.92 -10.54
N TYR A 505 2.26 6.11 -11.15
CA TYR A 505 1.80 7.34 -10.49
C TYR A 505 0.39 7.15 -9.93
N THR A 506 0.20 7.49 -8.66
CA THR A 506 -1.06 7.26 -7.95
C THR A 506 -1.43 8.47 -7.10
N TRP A 507 -2.73 8.79 -7.04
CA TRP A 507 -3.25 9.82 -6.14
C TRP A 507 -3.38 9.30 -4.71
N ILE A 508 -3.18 10.19 -3.75
CA ILE A 508 -3.24 9.91 -2.31
C ILE A 508 -4.57 9.32 -1.81
N ASP A 509 -5.67 9.59 -2.50
CA ASP A 509 -7.00 9.02 -2.21
C ASP A 509 -7.21 7.64 -2.89
N GLY A 510 -6.18 7.10 -3.54
CA GLY A 510 -6.22 5.85 -4.29
C GLY A 510 -6.98 5.93 -5.62
N SER A 511 -7.35 7.14 -6.04
CA SER A 511 -8.07 7.38 -7.29
C SER A 511 -7.16 7.38 -8.51
N PRO A 512 -7.72 7.29 -9.72
CA PRO A 512 -6.91 7.06 -10.89
C PRO A 512 -6.20 8.30 -11.41
N ALA A 513 -4.93 8.15 -11.80
CA ALA A 513 -4.18 9.17 -12.53
C ALA A 513 -4.58 9.15 -14.01
N THR A 514 -5.76 9.72 -14.33
CA THR A 514 -6.36 9.71 -15.68
C THR A 514 -6.18 11.02 -16.45
N TYR A 515 -5.76 12.05 -15.73
CA TYR A 515 -5.54 13.39 -16.24
C TYR A 515 -4.13 13.78 -15.84
N GLU A 516 -3.41 14.39 -16.77
CA GLU A 516 -2.04 14.84 -16.56
C GLU A 516 -1.89 16.27 -17.07
N TYR A 517 -1.17 17.09 -16.30
CA TYR A 517 -0.88 18.48 -16.66
C TYR A 517 0.56 18.87 -16.35
N TRP A 518 1.48 17.97 -16.71
CA TRP A 518 2.92 18.15 -16.58
C TRP A 518 3.44 19.40 -17.31
N ASP A 519 4.53 19.94 -16.79
CA ASP A 519 5.30 20.94 -17.49
C ASP A 519 6.12 20.35 -18.63
N GLU A 520 6.69 21.23 -19.46
CA GLU A 520 7.59 20.80 -20.53
C GLU A 520 8.77 20.01 -19.94
N ASP A 521 9.03 18.84 -20.55
CA ASP A 521 10.03 17.85 -20.14
C ASP A 521 9.78 17.12 -18.81
N GLU A 522 8.62 17.33 -18.17
CA GLU A 522 8.22 16.63 -16.93
C GLU A 522 7.24 15.45 -17.19
N PRO A 523 7.21 14.42 -16.33
CA PRO A 523 8.11 14.23 -15.19
C PRO A 523 9.48 13.69 -15.63
N ASN A 524 10.55 14.29 -15.12
CA ASN A 524 11.92 13.99 -15.57
C ASN A 524 12.69 13.06 -14.61
N ASN A 525 12.17 12.85 -13.39
CA ASN A 525 12.78 12.10 -12.30
C ASN A 525 14.25 12.48 -12.06
N TYR A 526 14.53 13.76 -11.80
CA TYR A 526 15.87 14.30 -11.78
C TYR A 526 16.75 13.54 -10.78
N GLN A 527 17.86 13.00 -11.31
CA GLN A 527 18.80 12.15 -10.56
C GLN A 527 18.16 10.91 -9.89
N GLY A 528 16.96 10.49 -10.28
CA GLY A 528 16.25 9.36 -9.68
C GLY A 528 15.73 9.66 -8.27
N THR A 529 15.44 10.93 -7.95
CA THR A 529 15.03 11.36 -6.60
C THR A 529 13.72 12.14 -6.55
N GLU A 530 13.01 12.25 -7.67
CA GLU A 530 11.78 13.05 -7.75
C GLU A 530 10.57 12.11 -7.79
N GLN A 531 10.07 11.78 -6.60
CA GLN A 531 8.94 10.85 -6.44
C GLN A 531 7.64 11.54 -6.00
N CYS A 532 7.65 12.85 -5.78
CA CYS A 532 6.49 13.61 -5.29
C CYS A 532 6.15 14.75 -6.24
N VAL A 533 4.87 15.07 -6.43
CA VAL A 533 4.46 16.04 -7.44
C VAL A 533 4.01 17.35 -6.81
N MET A 534 4.38 18.47 -7.44
CA MET A 534 4.01 19.81 -7.05
C MET A 534 3.47 20.65 -8.21
N PHE A 535 2.69 21.66 -7.89
CA PHE A 535 2.43 22.77 -8.80
C PHE A 535 3.66 23.68 -8.94
N ASN A 536 4.12 23.86 -10.18
CA ASN A 536 5.16 24.81 -10.56
C ASN A 536 4.81 26.25 -10.11
N LYS A 537 5.85 27.03 -9.80
CA LYS A 537 5.83 28.50 -9.70
C LYS A 537 5.43 29.21 -11.00
N SER A 538 5.16 28.46 -12.07
CA SER A 538 4.57 28.91 -13.32
C SER A 538 3.16 29.47 -13.09
N PRO A 539 2.79 30.60 -13.70
CA PRO A 539 1.43 31.15 -13.63
C PRO A 539 0.34 30.17 -14.06
N GLN A 540 0.67 29.17 -14.88
CA GLN A 540 -0.25 28.12 -15.34
C GLN A 540 -0.42 26.97 -14.35
N MET A 541 0.38 26.93 -13.27
CA MET A 541 0.38 25.86 -12.26
C MET A 541 0.44 24.46 -12.90
N ARG A 542 1.37 24.28 -13.84
CA ARG A 542 1.70 22.95 -14.41
C ARG A 542 2.42 22.09 -13.38
N TRP A 543 2.38 20.79 -13.57
CA TRP A 543 2.93 19.83 -12.61
C TRP A 543 4.41 19.59 -12.85
N ASN A 544 5.15 19.41 -11.77
CA ASN A 544 6.55 19.03 -11.76
C ASN A 544 6.75 17.93 -10.73
N ASP A 545 7.46 16.86 -11.05
CA ASP A 545 7.97 15.97 -10.03
C ASP A 545 9.17 16.64 -9.33
N LEU A 546 9.27 16.41 -8.03
CA LEU A 546 10.30 16.99 -7.18
C LEU A 546 10.63 16.01 -6.06
N ASN A 547 11.83 16.13 -5.53
CA ASN A 547 12.25 15.37 -4.37
C ASN A 547 11.35 15.67 -3.16
N CYS A 548 10.77 14.62 -2.58
CA CYS A 548 9.76 14.69 -1.53
C CYS A 548 10.23 15.45 -0.27
N GLU A 549 11.55 15.54 -0.06
CA GLU A 549 12.17 16.21 1.09
C GLU A 549 12.27 17.73 0.95
N TYR A 550 11.86 18.32 -0.19
CA TYR A 550 11.77 19.77 -0.32
C TYR A 550 10.61 20.33 0.51
N SER A 551 10.89 21.39 1.28
CA SER A 551 9.85 22.08 2.06
C SER A 551 9.08 23.07 1.19
N LEU A 552 7.81 22.80 0.90
CA LEU A 552 6.92 23.66 0.11
C LEU A 552 5.67 24.09 0.90
N ASN A 553 4.88 24.97 0.29
CA ASN A 553 3.47 25.14 0.67
C ASN A 553 2.69 23.89 0.24
N TRP A 554 1.46 23.73 0.71
CA TRP A 554 0.63 22.57 0.33
C TRP A 554 -0.85 22.92 0.23
N ILE A 555 -1.62 22.04 -0.41
CA ILE A 555 -3.06 22.19 -0.57
C ILE A 555 -3.71 20.93 -0.01
N CYS A 556 -4.61 21.08 0.96
CA CYS A 556 -5.43 19.97 1.44
C CYS A 556 -6.81 20.00 0.78
N GLU A 557 -7.38 18.81 0.58
CA GLU A 557 -8.79 18.58 0.28
C GLU A 557 -9.43 17.72 1.38
N ALA A 558 -10.71 17.92 1.65
CA ALA A 558 -11.45 17.14 2.65
C ALA A 558 -12.92 17.01 2.26
N GLU A 559 -13.57 15.94 2.71
CA GLU A 559 -15.02 15.78 2.57
C GLU A 559 -15.77 16.74 3.50
N LYS A 560 -16.96 17.16 3.07
CA LYS A 560 -17.82 18.02 3.88
C LYS A 560 -18.21 17.31 5.18
N GLY A 561 -17.89 17.93 6.31
CA GLY A 561 -18.21 17.41 7.65
C GLY A 561 -17.14 16.54 8.28
N THR A 562 -16.09 16.13 7.56
CA THR A 562 -14.93 15.41 8.14
C THR A 562 -13.84 16.36 8.64
N ILE A 563 -13.91 17.65 8.27
CA ILE A 563 -12.94 18.68 8.65
C ILE A 563 -12.98 18.90 10.17
N THR A 564 -12.02 18.30 10.87
CA THR A 564 -11.70 18.72 12.23
C THR A 564 -10.87 19.99 12.13
N SER A 565 -11.42 21.14 12.54
CA SER A 565 -10.63 22.38 12.59
C SER A 565 -9.41 22.15 13.49
N PRO A 566 -8.17 22.21 12.97
CA PRO A 566 -6.97 22.06 13.81
C PRO A 566 -6.86 23.18 14.86
N PHE A 567 -7.62 24.27 14.71
CA PHE A 567 -7.48 25.48 15.51
C PHE A 567 -8.53 25.65 16.62
N ASN A 568 -9.27 24.60 17.00
CA ASN A 568 -10.21 24.68 18.12
C ASN A 568 -10.08 23.57 19.17
N LEU A 569 -8.89 22.99 19.32
CA LEU A 569 -8.51 22.36 20.59
C LEU A 569 -7.90 23.44 21.47
N LYS A 570 -8.74 24.16 22.23
CA LYS A 570 -8.26 24.92 23.38
C LYS A 570 -7.69 23.91 24.38
N TYR A 571 -6.41 23.59 24.26
CA TYR A 571 -5.70 22.88 25.33
C TYR A 571 -5.82 23.73 26.59
N LYS A 572 -6.10 23.08 27.72
CA LYS A 572 -6.11 23.79 29.00
C LYS A 572 -4.68 24.21 29.28
N VAL A 573 -4.49 25.50 29.50
CA VAL A 573 -3.20 26.07 29.90
C VAL A 573 -3.34 26.47 31.36
N THR A 574 -2.31 26.19 32.15
CA THR A 574 -2.21 26.69 33.53
C THR A 574 -1.98 28.21 33.53
N ASP A 575 -2.22 28.89 34.65
CA ASP A 575 -2.03 30.35 34.75
C ASP A 575 -0.58 30.79 34.49
N ASP A 576 0.39 29.89 34.65
CA ASP A 576 1.82 30.08 34.38
C ASP A 576 2.28 29.60 33.00
N GLY A 577 1.34 29.24 32.10
CA GLY A 577 1.62 29.02 30.68
C GLY A 577 1.99 27.59 30.28
N TRP A 578 1.77 26.59 31.14
CA TRP A 578 2.00 25.18 30.82
C TRP A 578 0.78 24.54 30.17
N PHE A 579 1.02 23.71 29.15
CA PHE A 579 -0.03 22.98 28.44
C PHE A 579 -0.37 21.69 29.17
N ILE A 580 -1.66 21.46 29.41
CA ILE A 580 -2.16 20.25 30.06
C ILE A 580 -2.59 19.24 28.99
N TYR A 581 -2.00 18.05 29.01
CA TYR A 581 -2.40 16.93 28.16
C TYR A 581 -2.37 15.61 28.92
N GLY A 582 -3.53 14.95 29.02
CA GLY A 582 -3.71 13.79 29.88
C GLY A 582 -3.53 14.18 31.36
N ASP A 583 -2.61 13.50 32.02
CA ASP A 583 -2.16 13.72 33.40
C ASP A 583 -0.84 14.51 33.50
N LYS A 584 -0.29 14.96 32.37
CA LYS A 584 1.01 15.65 32.28
C LYS A 584 0.86 17.13 31.90
N GLN A 585 1.89 17.91 32.25
CA GLN A 585 2.02 19.32 31.89
C GLN A 585 3.29 19.53 31.06
N TYR A 586 3.21 20.38 30.03
CA TYR A 586 4.27 20.58 29.06
C TYR A 586 4.58 22.07 28.92
N TYR A 587 5.87 22.38 28.95
CA TYR A 587 6.39 23.71 28.69
C TYR A 587 7.26 23.68 27.44
N PHE A 588 6.96 24.58 26.50
CA PHE A 588 7.69 24.71 25.26
C PHE A 588 8.58 25.94 25.34
N SER A 589 9.88 25.70 25.53
CA SER A 589 10.88 26.78 25.52
C SER A 589 11.07 27.32 24.11
N SER A 590 11.11 28.64 23.96
CA SER A 590 11.50 29.31 22.72
C SER A 590 13.02 29.47 22.57
N GLU A 591 13.80 29.07 23.58
CA GLU A 591 15.26 29.16 23.55
C GLU A 591 15.88 27.99 22.79
N ASN A 592 16.77 28.29 21.83
CA ASN A 592 17.55 27.30 21.10
C ASN A 592 18.91 27.08 21.80
N VAL A 593 19.05 25.96 22.50
CA VAL A 593 20.25 25.62 23.28
C VAL A 593 20.61 24.14 23.14
N HIS A 594 21.87 23.79 23.41
CA HIS A 594 22.32 22.39 23.46
C HIS A 594 21.61 21.59 24.57
N MET A 595 21.48 20.27 24.38
CA MET A 595 20.68 19.37 25.22
C MET A 595 20.97 19.48 26.73
N GLU A 596 22.25 19.58 27.12
CA GLU A 596 22.65 19.72 28.53
C GLU A 596 22.08 21.00 29.15
N LYS A 597 22.15 22.10 28.40
CA LYS A 597 21.61 23.40 28.81
C LYS A 597 20.09 23.41 28.80
N ALA A 598 19.46 22.76 27.81
CA ALA A 598 18.01 22.59 27.76
C ALA A 598 17.50 21.85 29.00
N ARG A 599 18.18 20.78 29.41
CA ARG A 599 17.85 20.03 30.63
C ARG A 599 18.01 20.89 31.89
N GLU A 600 19.04 21.72 32.00
CA GLU A 600 19.16 22.66 33.12
C GLU A 600 17.99 23.65 33.18
N ILE A 601 17.53 24.16 32.04
CA ILE A 601 16.38 25.07 31.94
C ILE A 601 15.10 24.37 32.41
N CYS A 602 14.84 23.15 31.93
CA CYS A 602 13.69 22.35 32.38
C CYS A 602 13.73 22.12 33.90
N LYS A 603 14.90 21.76 34.45
CA LYS A 603 15.08 21.50 35.88
C LYS A 603 14.85 22.72 36.76
N LYS A 604 15.20 23.92 36.29
CA LYS A 604 14.88 25.18 37.01
C LYS A 604 13.37 25.40 37.17
N SER A 605 12.57 24.82 36.29
CA SER A 605 11.12 24.90 36.31
C SER A 605 10.47 23.63 36.87
N PHE A 606 11.21 22.87 37.69
CA PHE A 606 10.75 21.61 38.32
C PHE A 606 10.29 20.52 37.33
N ALA A 607 10.77 20.56 36.09
CA ALA A 607 10.50 19.57 35.05
C ALA A 607 11.80 18.93 34.53
N ASP A 608 11.67 17.97 33.61
CA ASP A 608 12.79 17.42 32.83
C ASP A 608 12.48 17.53 31.33
N LEU A 609 13.44 17.17 30.49
CA LEU A 609 13.22 17.04 29.05
C LEU A 609 12.10 16.03 28.78
N VAL A 610 11.23 16.37 27.84
CA VAL A 610 10.08 15.54 27.48
C VAL A 610 10.53 14.15 27.00
N VAL A 611 9.87 13.12 27.52
CA VAL A 611 10.00 11.73 27.05
C VAL A 611 8.66 11.34 26.46
N ILE A 612 8.65 10.97 25.19
CA ILE A 612 7.43 10.63 24.45
C ILE A 612 7.15 9.15 24.67
N GLU A 613 6.09 8.82 25.40
CA GLU A 613 5.77 7.44 25.83
C GLU A 613 4.78 6.75 24.89
N ASN A 614 3.95 7.50 24.17
CA ASN A 614 2.96 6.93 23.26
C ASN A 614 2.64 7.83 22.06
N GLU A 615 1.97 7.26 21.07
CA GLU A 615 1.65 7.95 19.81
C GLU A 615 0.67 9.13 20.01
N SER A 616 -0.18 9.08 21.02
CA SER A 616 -1.14 10.15 21.33
C SER A 616 -0.44 11.38 21.90
N GLU A 617 0.48 11.18 22.85
CA GLU A 617 1.37 12.20 23.40
C GLU A 617 2.28 12.79 22.31
N ARG A 618 2.84 11.94 21.43
CA ARG A 618 3.60 12.39 20.25
C ARG A 618 2.79 13.34 19.38
N LYS A 619 1.55 12.99 19.04
CA LYS A 619 0.64 13.82 18.22
C LYS A 619 0.34 15.16 18.89
N PHE A 620 0.12 15.16 20.21
CA PHE A 620 -0.06 16.39 20.96
C PHE A 620 1.17 17.32 20.90
N LEU A 621 2.36 16.78 21.16
CA LEU A 621 3.61 17.55 21.12
C LEU A 621 3.92 18.07 19.72
N TRP A 622 3.76 17.21 18.70
CA TRP A 622 3.98 17.58 17.31
C TRP A 622 3.06 18.72 16.87
N LYS A 623 1.77 18.69 17.25
CA LYS A 623 0.80 19.76 16.94
C LYS A 623 1.16 21.13 17.51
N TYR A 624 1.98 21.20 18.54
CA TYR A 624 2.37 22.48 19.16
C TYR A 624 3.73 22.99 18.68
N VAL A 625 4.64 22.09 18.29
CA VAL A 625 5.97 22.46 17.75
C VAL A 625 5.92 22.70 16.23
N SER A 626 4.83 22.27 15.56
CA SER A 626 4.53 22.48 14.13
C SER A 626 3.83 23.80 13.84
#